data_AF-A0A7W0UZG5-F1
#
_entry.id   AF-A0A7W0UZG5-F1
#
_cell.length_a   1.000
_cell.length_b   1.000
_cell.length_c   1.000
_cell.angle_alpha   90.00
_cell.angle_beta   90.00
_cell.angle_gamma   90.00
#
_symmetry.space_group_name_H-M   'P 1'
#
loop_
_entity.id
_entity.type
_entity.pdbx_description
1 polymer ?
#
loop_
_entity_poly.entity_id
_entity_poly.type
_entity_poly.pdbx_seq_one_letter_code
_entity_poly.pdbx_strand_id
1 'polypeptide(L)'
;PNKPVTDLVDEKVPGYNFDSAEGVTYEIDTAKPLGRRIQNLRYQGNLISPAQKFRLATNNYRTNGGGGYTMYKDAPVLYRSGEEIRELIIDWVERNKRIPAEPTNNWRLLLDTKPSAEPA
;
A
#
# COMPACT_ATOMS: atom_id res chain seq x y z
N PRO A 1 16.66 -8.08 13.81
CA PRO A 1 17.64 -7.21 13.11
C PRO A 1 18.47 -7.99 12.07
N ASN A 2 18.63 -7.48 10.84
CA ASN A 2 19.39 -8.10 9.72
C ASN A 2 18.81 -9.39 9.11
N LYS A 3 17.48 -9.52 9.01
CA LYS A 3 16.93 -10.53 8.09
C LYS A 3 17.18 -10.07 6.64
N PRO A 4 17.75 -10.92 5.77
CA PRO A 4 17.88 -10.59 4.35
C PRO A 4 16.50 -10.30 3.76
N VAL A 5 16.43 -9.44 2.74
CA VAL A 5 15.17 -9.05 2.08
C VAL A 5 14.39 -10.27 1.59
N THR A 6 15.08 -11.35 1.23
CA THR A 6 14.49 -12.65 0.86
C THR A 6 13.59 -13.23 1.96
N ASP A 7 13.91 -13.00 3.23
CA ASP A 7 13.10 -13.51 4.36
C ASP A 7 11.81 -12.69 4.58
N LEU A 8 11.67 -11.55 3.89
CA LEU A 8 10.45 -10.74 3.90
C LEU A 8 9.45 -11.18 2.84
N VAL A 9 9.87 -12.03 1.90
CA VAL A 9 9.01 -12.55 0.83
C VAL A 9 8.39 -13.87 1.31
N ASP A 10 7.07 -13.92 1.39
CA ASP A 10 6.34 -15.17 1.57
C ASP A 10 6.04 -15.77 0.20
N GLU A 11 6.79 -16.79 -0.20
CA GLU A 11 6.63 -17.47 -1.51
C GLU A 11 5.25 -18.11 -1.70
N LYS A 12 4.49 -18.31 -0.61
CA LYS A 12 3.11 -18.82 -0.67
C LYS A 12 2.11 -17.75 -1.07
N VAL A 13 2.50 -16.48 -1.01
CA VAL A 13 1.66 -15.33 -1.38
C VAL A 13 2.10 -14.82 -2.74
N PRO A 14 1.27 -14.96 -3.80
CA PRO A 14 1.60 -14.40 -5.10
C PRO A 14 1.86 -12.88 -5.01
N GLY A 15 2.93 -12.40 -5.62
CA GLY A 15 3.36 -11.00 -5.49
C GLY A 15 2.31 -9.97 -5.91
N TYR A 16 1.44 -10.31 -6.87
CA TYR A 16 0.32 -9.45 -7.28
C TYR A 16 -0.76 -9.26 -6.19
N ASN A 17 -0.68 -9.97 -5.05
CA ASN A 17 -1.54 -9.78 -3.89
C ASN A 17 -1.02 -8.75 -2.88
N PHE A 18 0.17 -8.22 -3.10
CA PHE A 18 0.71 -7.10 -2.34
C PHE A 18 0.35 -5.78 -3.01
N ASP A 19 -0.43 -4.95 -2.32
CA ASP A 19 -0.76 -3.59 -2.77
C ASP A 19 0.00 -2.55 -1.92
N SER A 20 0.31 -1.41 -2.53
CA SER A 20 0.71 -0.19 -1.83
C SER A 20 -0.38 0.88 -1.98
N ALA A 21 -0.60 1.68 -0.93
CA ALA A 21 -1.65 2.68 -0.91
C ALA A 21 -1.06 4.07 -1.16
N GLU A 22 -1.37 4.68 -2.31
CA GLU A 22 -0.94 6.04 -2.65
C GLU A 22 -1.90 7.10 -2.06
N GLY A 23 -1.40 8.32 -1.80
CA GLY A 23 -2.18 9.41 -1.20
C GLY A 23 -2.29 9.40 0.33
N VAL A 24 -1.72 8.38 0.99
CA VAL A 24 -1.59 8.28 2.45
C VAL A 24 -0.14 8.01 2.82
N THR A 25 0.27 8.41 4.02
CA THR A 25 1.58 8.04 4.58
C THR A 25 1.44 7.03 5.71
N TYR A 26 2.30 6.02 5.77
CA TYR A 26 2.21 4.97 6.79
C TYR A 26 3.51 4.20 6.98
N GLU A 27 3.57 3.45 8.06
CA GLU A 27 4.70 2.58 8.38
C GLU A 27 4.23 1.14 8.51
N ILE A 28 5.04 0.19 8.07
CA ILE A 28 4.75 -1.23 8.19
C ILE A 28 5.72 -1.84 9.20
N ASP A 29 5.23 -2.12 10.40
CA ASP A 29 5.98 -2.81 11.44
C ASP A 29 5.82 -4.33 11.27
N THR A 30 6.88 -4.98 10.79
CA THR A 30 6.88 -6.42 10.53
C THR A 30 7.02 -7.28 11.78
N ALA A 31 7.44 -6.69 12.91
CA ALA A 31 7.52 -7.37 14.20
C ALA A 31 6.14 -7.50 14.87
N LYS A 32 5.16 -6.68 14.48
CA LYS A 32 3.79 -6.78 14.98
C LYS A 32 3.01 -7.95 14.36
N PRO A 33 2.03 -8.52 15.10
CA PRO A 33 1.13 -9.53 14.58
C PRO A 33 0.38 -9.08 13.31
N LEU A 34 -0.02 -10.05 12.48
CA LEU A 34 -0.91 -9.83 11.34
C LEU A 34 -2.16 -9.05 11.77
N GLY A 35 -2.60 -8.12 10.92
CA GLY A 35 -3.71 -7.19 11.22
C GLY A 35 -3.33 -5.99 12.10
N ARG A 36 -2.11 -5.94 12.66
CA ARG A 36 -1.63 -4.81 13.49
C ARG A 36 -0.33 -4.19 12.99
N ARG A 37 0.06 -4.44 11.73
CA ARG A 37 1.35 -4.01 11.17
C ARG A 37 1.37 -2.56 10.67
N ILE A 38 0.24 -2.01 10.24
CA ILE A 38 0.17 -0.63 9.75
C ILE A 38 0.18 0.34 10.93
N GLN A 39 1.23 1.17 11.04
CA GLN A 39 1.38 2.22 12.06
C GLN A 39 1.33 3.61 11.40
N ASN A 40 1.03 4.63 12.20
CA ASN A 40 1.13 6.05 11.80
C ASN A 40 0.42 6.39 10.47
N LEU A 41 -0.69 5.71 10.16
CA LEU A 41 -1.45 5.93 8.94
C LEU A 41 -2.08 7.33 8.96
N ARG A 42 -1.70 8.15 7.98
CA ARG A 42 -2.12 9.55 7.87
C ARG A 42 -2.62 9.88 6.47
N TYR A 43 -3.60 10.76 6.43
CA TYR A 43 -4.09 11.41 5.22
C TYR A 43 -3.90 12.92 5.38
N GLN A 44 -3.24 13.57 4.41
CA GLN A 44 -2.91 15.00 4.47
C GLN A 44 -2.24 15.41 5.80
N GLY A 45 -1.31 14.57 6.28
CA GLY A 45 -0.57 14.79 7.53
C GLY A 45 -1.33 14.43 8.82
N ASN A 46 -2.65 14.20 8.77
CA ASN A 46 -3.48 13.93 9.95
C ASN A 46 -3.75 12.44 10.12
N LEU A 47 -3.83 11.96 11.36
CA LEU A 47 -4.22 10.58 11.66
C LEU A 47 -5.63 10.30 11.12
N ILE A 48 -5.80 9.12 10.54
CA ILE A 48 -7.10 8.70 10.02
C ILE A 48 -7.98 8.19 11.18
N SER A 49 -9.19 8.74 11.27
CA SER A 49 -10.22 8.20 12.16
C SER A 49 -10.83 6.92 11.55
N PRO A 50 -11.14 5.88 12.33
CA PRO A 50 -11.83 4.68 11.83
C PRO A 50 -13.19 4.96 11.18
N ALA A 51 -13.83 6.09 11.52
CA ALA A 51 -15.11 6.49 10.95
C ALA A 51 -14.98 7.36 9.68
N GLN A 52 -13.75 7.76 9.32
CA GLN A 52 -13.52 8.62 8.16
C GLN A 52 -13.72 7.82 6.87
N LYS A 53 -14.47 8.41 5.93
CA LYS A 53 -14.78 7.79 4.63
C LYS A 53 -13.84 8.32 3.55
N PHE A 54 -13.38 7.41 2.69
CA PHE A 54 -12.51 7.69 1.56
C PHE A 54 -13.09 7.13 0.28
N ARG A 55 -12.74 7.74 -0.85
CA ARG A 55 -12.90 7.12 -2.17
C ARG A 55 -11.57 6.47 -2.53
N LEU A 56 -11.62 5.18 -2.85
CA LEU A 56 -10.45 4.39 -3.24
C LEU A 56 -10.57 4.05 -4.72
N ALA A 57 -9.50 4.25 -5.48
CA ALA A 57 -9.35 3.71 -6.82
C ALA A 57 -8.65 2.35 -6.73
N THR A 58 -9.23 1.31 -7.34
CA THR A 58 -8.65 -0.03 -7.39
C THR A 58 -9.12 -0.78 -8.64
N ASN A 59 -8.61 -1.98 -8.88
CA ASN A 59 -8.94 -2.80 -10.03
C ASN A 59 -10.13 -3.75 -9.78
N ASN A 60 -10.67 -4.32 -10.85
CA ASN A 60 -11.80 -5.26 -10.79
C ASN A 60 -11.50 -6.53 -9.97
N TYR A 61 -10.26 -7.02 -9.98
CA TYR A 61 -9.83 -8.16 -9.18
C TYR A 61 -10.04 -7.90 -7.69
N ARG A 62 -9.65 -6.72 -7.19
CA ARG A 62 -9.84 -6.30 -5.80
C ARG A 62 -11.29 -6.01 -5.46
N THR A 63 -12.05 -5.34 -6.33
CA THR A 63 -13.48 -5.12 -6.07
C THR A 63 -14.26 -6.43 -5.92
N ASN A 64 -13.82 -7.49 -6.59
CA ASN A 64 -14.43 -8.82 -6.49
C ASN A 64 -13.87 -9.67 -5.32
N GLY A 65 -12.97 -9.11 -4.50
CA GLY A 65 -12.36 -9.76 -3.34
C GLY A 65 -11.18 -10.68 -3.64
N GLY A 66 -10.58 -10.55 -4.83
CA GLY A 66 -9.37 -11.28 -5.21
C GLY A 66 -8.21 -11.06 -4.25
N GLY A 67 -7.42 -12.09 -4.00
CA GLY A 67 -6.28 -12.04 -3.07
C GLY A 67 -6.66 -11.96 -1.60
N GLY A 68 -7.92 -12.24 -1.24
CA GLY A 68 -8.41 -12.15 0.14
C GLY A 68 -8.89 -10.76 0.55
N TYR A 69 -8.96 -9.79 -0.37
CA TYR A 69 -9.47 -8.44 -0.12
C TYR A 69 -11.01 -8.39 -0.07
N THR A 70 -11.63 -9.26 0.73
CA THR A 70 -13.09 -9.42 0.80
C THR A 70 -13.81 -8.18 1.34
N MET A 71 -13.11 -7.29 2.05
CA MET A 71 -13.66 -6.04 2.57
C MET A 71 -14.20 -5.10 1.48
N TYR A 72 -13.82 -5.28 0.22
CA TYR A 72 -14.31 -4.46 -0.90
C TYR A 72 -15.60 -4.98 -1.54
N LYS A 73 -16.00 -6.24 -1.30
CA LYS A 73 -17.14 -6.85 -2.00
C LYS A 73 -18.45 -6.10 -1.77
N ASP A 74 -18.63 -5.54 -0.58
CA ASP A 74 -19.85 -4.83 -0.18
C ASP A 74 -19.70 -3.31 -0.26
N ALA A 75 -18.55 -2.81 -0.76
CA ALA A 75 -18.31 -1.38 -0.89
C ALA A 75 -19.10 -0.78 -2.07
N PRO A 76 -19.73 0.40 -1.91
CA PRO A 76 -20.42 1.06 -3.02
C PRO A 76 -19.46 1.42 -4.17
N VAL A 77 -19.79 0.98 -5.38
CA VAL A 77 -19.06 1.35 -6.59
C VAL A 77 -19.56 2.70 -7.07
N LEU A 78 -18.75 3.75 -6.90
CA LEU A 78 -19.09 5.11 -7.33
C LEU A 78 -18.86 5.35 -8.82
N TYR A 79 -17.91 4.64 -9.41
CA TYR A 79 -17.52 4.73 -10.82
C TYR A 79 -16.78 3.46 -11.24
N ARG A 80 -16.98 3.03 -12.48
CA ARG A 80 -16.23 1.94 -13.12
C ARG A 80 -15.75 2.43 -14.48
N SER A 81 -14.43 2.47 -14.68
CA SER A 81 -13.87 2.78 -15.99
C SER A 81 -14.15 1.64 -16.98
N GLY A 82 -14.37 2.00 -18.25
CA GLY A 82 -14.37 1.03 -19.37
C GLY A 82 -12.98 0.79 -19.96
N GLU A 83 -11.98 1.54 -19.51
CA GLU A 83 -10.61 1.48 -20.01
C GLU A 83 -9.76 0.49 -19.19
N GLU A 84 -8.85 -0.20 -19.87
CA GLU A 84 -7.87 -1.06 -19.24
C GLU A 84 -6.79 -0.23 -18.53
N ILE A 85 -6.24 -0.74 -17.42
CA ILE A 85 -5.19 -0.06 -16.65
C ILE A 85 -3.98 0.27 -17.53
N ARG A 86 -3.67 -0.59 -18.51
CA ARG A 86 -2.57 -0.35 -19.46
C ARG A 86 -2.81 0.91 -20.29
N GLU A 87 -4.01 1.07 -20.85
CA GLU A 87 -4.36 2.25 -21.65
C GLU A 87 -4.33 3.51 -20.79
N LEU A 88 -4.84 3.45 -19.56
CA LEU A 88 -4.76 4.56 -18.62
C LEU A 88 -3.32 4.99 -18.32
N ILE A 89 -2.38 4.04 -18.23
CA ILE A 89 -0.96 4.33 -18.04
C ILE A 89 -0.36 4.96 -19.31
N ILE A 90 -0.66 4.41 -20.50
CA ILE A 90 -0.22 4.97 -21.79
C ILE A 90 -0.69 6.42 -21.90
N ASP A 91 -1.99 6.66 -21.73
CA ASP A 91 -2.60 7.98 -21.78
C ASP A 91 -1.99 8.96 -20.77
N TRP A 92 -1.65 8.47 -19.57
CA TRP A 92 -0.99 9.31 -18.57
C TRP A 92 0.43 9.69 -19.01
N VAL A 93 1.23 8.73 -19.50
CA VAL A 93 2.59 8.98 -19.98
C VAL A 93 2.57 9.89 -21.21
N GLU A 94 1.65 9.68 -22.14
CA GLU A 94 1.48 10.51 -23.33
C GLU A 94 1.08 11.95 -22.99
N ARG A 95 0.26 12.16 -21.95
CA ARG A 95 -0.10 13.53 -21.52
C ARG A 95 0.99 14.22 -20.72
N ASN A 96 1.65 13.50 -19.81
CA ASN A 96 2.60 14.11 -18.86
C ASN A 96 4.02 14.21 -19.43
N LYS A 97 4.36 13.39 -20.45
CA LYS A 97 5.65 13.33 -21.18
C LYS A 97 6.90 13.04 -20.33
N ARG A 98 6.82 13.18 -19.01
CA ARG A 98 7.90 12.96 -18.06
C ARG A 98 7.40 12.10 -16.91
N ILE A 99 8.11 11.00 -16.67
CA ILE A 99 7.87 10.10 -15.55
C ILE A 99 8.70 10.61 -14.35
N PRO A 100 8.10 10.76 -13.16
CA PRO A 100 8.84 11.04 -11.94
C PRO A 100 9.93 9.99 -11.71
N ALA A 101 11.17 10.44 -11.50
CA ALA A 101 12.29 9.56 -11.22
C ALA A 101 12.31 9.09 -9.76
N GLU A 102 11.70 9.88 -8.87
CA GLU A 102 11.67 9.61 -7.44
C GLU A 102 10.30 9.09 -7.01
N PRO A 103 10.24 8.08 -6.13
CA PRO A 103 9.00 7.64 -5.53
C PRO A 103 8.47 8.68 -4.54
N THR A 104 7.19 8.58 -4.20
CA THR A 104 6.54 9.46 -3.20
C THR A 104 7.07 9.25 -1.79
N ASN A 105 7.79 8.13 -1.55
CA ASN A 105 8.32 7.75 -0.24
C ASN A 105 7.24 7.78 0.86
N ASN A 106 6.00 7.47 0.48
CA ASN A 106 4.85 7.61 1.36
C ASN A 106 4.75 6.48 2.39
N TRP A 107 5.46 5.36 2.19
CA TRP A 107 5.53 4.30 3.18
C TRP A 107 6.94 3.75 3.38
N ARG A 108 7.17 3.17 4.57
CA ARG A 108 8.44 2.53 4.93
C ARG A 108 8.22 1.28 5.78
N LEU A 109 9.17 0.36 5.72
CA LEU A 109 9.25 -0.75 6.67
C LEU A 109 9.92 -0.27 7.96
N LEU A 110 9.33 -0.57 9.11
CA LEU A 110 10.05 -0.53 10.37
C LEU A 110 10.74 -1.89 10.53
N LEU A 111 12.06 -1.85 10.41
CA LEU A 111 12.91 -2.98 10.74
C LEU A 111 13.14 -2.98 12.24
N ASP A 112 13.19 -4.16 12.85
CA ASP A 112 13.52 -4.36 14.25
C ASP A 112 14.96 -3.88 14.52
N THR A 113 15.13 -2.58 14.72
CA THR A 113 16.33 -1.97 15.26
C THR A 113 16.16 -1.96 16.77
N LYS A 114 16.71 -2.98 17.45
CA LYS A 114 17.10 -2.77 18.85
C LYS A 114 17.99 -1.53 18.87
N PRO A 115 17.77 -0.56 19.79
CA PRO A 115 18.73 0.51 19.98
C PRO A 115 20.09 -0.12 20.23
N SER A 116 21.11 0.29 19.48
CA SER A 116 22.49 0.00 19.86
C SER A 116 22.67 0.56 21.27
N ALA A 117 23.03 -0.29 22.22
CA ALA A 117 23.44 0.18 23.54
C ALA A 117 24.51 1.26 23.33
N GLU A 118 24.22 2.47 23.80
CA GLU A 118 25.18 3.56 23.84
C GLU A 118 26.38 3.08 24.68
N PRO A 119 27.63 3.17 24.18
CA PRO A 119 28.77 2.84 25.01
C PRO A 119 28.84 3.84 26.18
N ALA A 120 29.00 3.29 27.38
CA ALA A 120 29.16 4.01 28.64
C ALA A 120 30.37 4.95 28.64
#